data_AF-A0A7C1SBF2-F1
#
_entry.id   AF-A0A7C1SBF2-F1
#
_cell.length_a   1.000
_cell.length_b   1.000
_cell.length_c   1.000
_cell.angle_alpha   90.00
_cell.angle_beta   90.00
_cell.angle_gamma   90.00
#
_symmetry.space_group_name_H-M   'P 1'
#
loop_
_entity.id
_entity.type
_entity.pdbx_description
1 polymer ?
#
loop_
_entity_poly.entity_id
_entity_poly.type
_entity_poly.pdbx_seq_one_letter_code
_entity_poly.pdbx_strand_id
1 'polypeptide(L)'
;MAQLKYSLFLGCVIPNRYPYIEAATRNLFRELGIKLIDMEGASCCPAPGVFRGFDIDTWLVIGARNICIAEENETDIALMCNGCFGSLLEVN
;
A
#
# COMPACT_ATOMS: atom_id res chain seq x y z
N MET A 1 8.26 23.62 -9.20
CA MET A 1 8.41 22.72 -8.04
C MET A 1 8.12 21.31 -8.52
N ALA A 2 8.94 20.32 -8.19
CA ALA A 2 8.66 18.94 -8.56
C ALA A 2 7.37 18.47 -7.88
N GLN A 3 6.46 17.85 -8.64
CA GLN A 3 5.22 17.29 -8.09
C GLN A 3 5.57 16.01 -7.32
N LEU A 4 5.26 15.97 -6.01
CA LEU A 4 5.41 14.75 -5.19
C LEU A 4 4.51 13.64 -5.74
N LYS A 5 5.03 12.40 -5.78
CA LYS A 5 4.32 11.23 -6.29
C LYS A 5 4.51 10.05 -5.34
N TYR A 6 3.44 9.29 -5.11
CA TYR A 6 3.46 8.06 -4.30
C TYR A 6 2.64 6.97 -4.96
N SER A 7 3.07 5.72 -4.78
CA SER A 7 2.30 4.52 -5.11
C SER A 7 1.27 4.25 -4.02
N LEU A 8 -0.02 4.24 -4.38
CA LEU A 8 -1.12 4.05 -3.44
C LEU A 8 -1.39 2.56 -3.20
N PHE A 9 -1.03 2.08 -2.01
CA PHE A 9 -1.37 0.73 -1.57
C PHE A 9 -2.73 0.74 -0.86
N LEU A 10 -3.75 0.17 -1.52
CA LEU A 10 -5.14 0.16 -1.03
C LEU A 10 -5.40 -0.87 0.09
N GLY A 11 -4.60 -1.93 0.15
CA GLY A 11 -4.86 -3.09 1.00
C GLY A 11 -6.15 -3.82 0.61
N CYS A 12 -6.80 -4.49 1.57
CA CYS A 12 -7.98 -5.32 1.27
C CYS A 12 -9.30 -4.66 1.66
N VAL A 13 -9.42 -4.17 2.90
CA VAL A 13 -10.71 -3.78 3.48
C VAL A 13 -11.21 -2.45 2.90
N ILE A 14 -10.31 -1.49 2.70
CA ILE A 14 -10.67 -0.17 2.17
C ILE A 14 -11.33 -0.27 0.80
N PRO A 15 -10.68 -0.85 -0.24
CA PRO A 15 -11.28 -0.88 -1.57
C PRO A 15 -12.53 -1.78 -1.64
N ASN A 16 -12.60 -2.83 -0.80
CA ASN A 16 -13.67 -3.84 -0.89
C ASN A 16 -14.83 -3.66 0.09
N ARG A 17 -14.72 -2.79 1.10
CA ARG A 17 -15.75 -2.60 2.15
C ARG A 17 -15.98 -1.13 2.51
N TYR A 18 -14.93 -0.32 2.61
CA TYR A 18 -15.03 1.09 2.98
C TYR A 18 -14.43 2.02 1.91
N PRO A 19 -14.97 2.01 0.66
CA PRO A 19 -14.37 2.68 -0.49
C PRO A 19 -14.29 4.21 -0.34
N TYR A 20 -15.13 4.80 0.53
CA TYR A 20 -15.09 6.24 0.79
C TYR A 20 -13.81 6.71 1.49
N ILE A 21 -13.07 5.82 2.16
CA ILE A 21 -11.76 6.15 2.71
C ILE A 21 -10.77 6.42 1.56
N GLU A 22 -10.76 5.55 0.54
CA GLU A 22 -9.95 5.77 -0.66
C GLU A 22 -10.35 7.07 -1.38
N ALA A 23 -11.65 7.29 -1.58
CA ALA A 23 -12.15 8.51 -2.23
C ALA A 23 -11.71 9.78 -1.48
N ALA A 24 -11.84 9.78 -0.15
CA ALA A 24 -11.39 10.89 0.69
C ALA A 24 -9.88 11.12 0.59
N THR A 25 -9.07 10.05 0.62
CA THR A 25 -7.61 10.15 0.47
C THR A 25 -7.20 10.72 -0.89
N ARG A 26 -7.80 10.23 -1.98
CA ARG A 26 -7.51 10.74 -3.33
C ARG A 26 -7.89 12.21 -3.48
N ASN A 27 -9.00 12.64 -2.88
CA ASN A 27 -9.39 14.05 -2.87
C ASN A 27 -8.41 14.92 -2.08
N LEU A 28 -8.00 14.48 -0.89
CA LEU A 28 -7.01 15.19 -0.07
C LEU A 28 -5.67 15.35 -0.80
N PHE A 29 -5.13 14.26 -1.37
CA PHE A 29 -3.85 14.29 -2.07
C PHE A 29 -3.88 15.21 -3.29
N ARG A 30 -5.00 15.22 -4.04
CA ARG A 30 -5.22 16.15 -5.14
C ARG A 30 -5.13 17.61 -4.69
N GLU A 31 -5.76 17.94 -3.57
CA GLU A 31 -5.78 19.30 -3.03
C GLU A 31 -4.43 19.74 -2.48
N LEU A 32 -3.63 18.79 -2.00
CA LEU A 32 -2.23 19.00 -1.62
C LEU A 32 -1.27 19.02 -2.83
N GLY A 33 -1.76 18.81 -4.05
CA GLY A 33 -0.94 18.76 -5.26
C GLY A 33 -0.04 17.51 -5.37
N ILE A 34 -0.35 16.44 -4.63
CA ILE A 34 0.40 15.17 -4.61
C ILE A 34 -0.26 14.18 -5.57
N LYS A 35 0.52 13.59 -6.47
CA LYS A 35 0.02 12.57 -7.41
C LYS A 35 0.05 11.19 -6.75
N LEU A 36 -1.07 10.48 -6.83
CA LEU A 36 -1.14 9.06 -6.47
C LEU A 36 -1.07 8.21 -7.75
N ILE A 37 -0.21 7.19 -7.75
CA ILE A 37 -0.06 6.18 -8.79
C ILE A 37 -0.68 4.90 -8.26
N ASP A 38 -1.52 4.23 -9.05
CA ASP A 38 -2.13 2.98 -8.62
C ASP A 38 -1.09 1.85 -8.68
N MET A 39 -1.08 0.99 -7.66
CA MET A 39 -0.25 -0.21 -7.64
C MET A 39 -1.00 -1.36 -8.33
N GLU A 40 -0.98 -1.37 -9.65
CA GLU A 40 -1.65 -2.42 -10.43
C GLU A 40 -1.13 -3.81 -10.04
N GLY A 41 -2.06 -4.74 -9.79
CA GLY A 41 -1.71 -6.09 -9.35
C GLY A 41 -1.25 -6.18 -7.89
N ALA A 42 -1.31 -5.12 -7.08
CA ALA A 42 -1.11 -5.21 -5.63
C ALA A 42 -2.12 -6.17 -4.98
N SER A 43 -1.65 -6.97 -4.03
CA SER A 43 -2.45 -7.98 -3.32
C SER A 43 -2.65 -7.61 -1.85
N CYS A 44 -2.92 -8.60 -0.99
CA CYS A 44 -2.82 -8.39 0.45
C CYS A 44 -1.38 -8.00 0.84
N CYS A 45 -1.22 -7.18 1.89
CA CYS A 45 0.07 -6.65 2.33
C CYS A 45 1.18 -7.66 2.64
N PRO A 46 0.96 -8.91 3.09
CA PRO A 46 -0.22 -9.60 3.60
C PRO A 46 -0.43 -9.39 5.11
N ALA A 47 -1.63 -9.68 5.62
CA ALA A 47 -2.01 -9.38 7.01
C ALA A 47 -1.11 -10.11 8.03
N PRO A 48 -0.33 -9.40 8.86
CA PRO A 48 0.70 -10.00 9.70
C PRO A 48 0.10 -10.90 10.79
N GLY A 49 -1.12 -10.61 11.26
CA GLY A 49 -1.80 -11.45 12.26
C GLY A 49 -2.10 -12.88 11.80
N VAL A 50 -2.14 -13.13 10.49
CA VAL A 50 -2.35 -14.47 9.92
C VAL A 50 -1.08 -14.97 9.26
N PHE A 51 -0.58 -14.25 8.25
CA PHE A 51 0.50 -14.76 7.40
C PHE A 51 1.80 -14.89 8.18
N ARG A 52 2.24 -13.86 8.90
CA ARG A 52 3.46 -13.94 9.73
C ARG A 52 3.29 -14.93 10.88
N GLY A 53 2.07 -15.07 11.41
CA GLY A 53 1.75 -16.05 12.44
C GLY A 53 1.78 -17.50 11.96
N PHE A 54 1.59 -17.74 10.66
CA PHE A 54 1.55 -19.07 10.05
C PHE A 54 2.90 -19.44 9.41
N ASP A 55 3.47 -18.54 8.61
CA ASP A 55 4.72 -18.74 7.90
C ASP A 55 5.40 -17.39 7.58
N ILE A 56 6.56 -17.17 8.19
CA ILE A 56 7.30 -15.90 8.09
C ILE A 56 7.79 -15.67 6.65
N ASP A 57 8.27 -16.71 5.98
CA ASP A 57 8.82 -16.61 4.63
C ASP A 57 7.73 -16.21 3.62
N THR A 58 6.53 -16.79 3.73
CA THR A 58 5.36 -16.42 2.91
C THR A 58 4.96 -14.97 3.16
N TRP A 59 4.96 -14.51 4.41
CA TRP A 59 4.67 -13.11 4.74
C TRP A 59 5.69 -12.15 4.12
N LEU A 60 6.99 -12.46 4.23
CA LEU A 60 8.07 -11.69 3.64
C LEU A 60 7.99 -11.66 2.11
N VAL A 61 7.83 -12.81 1.45
CA VAL A 61 7.81 -12.91 -0.02
C VAL A 61 6.64 -12.13 -0.63
N ILE A 62 5.44 -12.26 -0.06
CA ILE A 62 4.26 -11.55 -0.58
C ILE A 62 4.39 -10.04 -0.31
N GLY A 63 4.92 -9.65 0.85
CA GLY A 63 5.19 -8.25 1.18
C GLY A 63 6.20 -7.63 0.23
N ALA A 64 7.33 -8.29 0.01
CA ALA A 64 8.38 -7.89 -0.91
C ALA A 64 7.85 -7.74 -2.34
N ARG A 65 7.01 -8.67 -2.79
CA ARG A 65 6.34 -8.57 -4.09
C ARG A 65 5.51 -7.29 -4.24
N ASN A 66 4.82 -6.83 -3.18
CA ASN A 66 4.10 -5.55 -3.23
C ASN A 66 5.07 -4.35 -3.25
N ILE A 67 6.18 -4.43 -2.52
CA ILE A 67 7.20 -3.37 -2.52
C ILE A 67 7.82 -3.21 -3.91
N CYS A 68 8.15 -4.32 -4.60
CA CYS A 68 8.67 -4.27 -5.96
C CYS A 68 7.72 -3.56 -6.96
N ILE A 69 6.40 -3.64 -6.77
CA ILE A 69 5.44 -2.90 -7.61
C ILE A 69 5.61 -1.38 -7.43
N ALA A 70 5.86 -0.92 -6.20
CA ALA A 70 6.12 0.50 -5.95
C ALA A 70 7.49 0.94 -6.50
N GLU A 71 8.49 0.06 -6.41
CA GLU A 71 9.82 0.29 -7.00
C GLU A 71 9.77 0.37 -8.53
N GLU A 72 8.96 -0.47 -9.19
CA GLU A 72 8.70 -0.39 -10.64
C GLU A 72 8.02 0.92 -11.04
N ASN A 73 7.19 1.49 -10.14
CA ASN A 73 6.61 2.82 -10.31
C ASN A 73 7.58 3.97 -9.97
N GLU A 74 8.81 3.67 -9.54
CA GLU A 74 9.83 4.64 -9.10
C GLU A 74 9.31 5.61 -8.03
N THR A 75 8.50 5.12 -7.09
CA THR A 75 7.89 5.95 -6.03
C THR A 75 7.79 5.23 -4.70
N ASP A 76 7.82 5.99 -3.61
CA ASP A 76 7.52 5.48 -2.28
C ASP A 76 6.03 5.10 -2.14
N ILE A 77 5.71 4.28 -1.13
CA ILE A 77 4.34 3.82 -0.86
C ILE A 77 3.59 4.81 0.04
N ALA A 78 2.36 5.15 -0.34
CA ALA A 78 1.35 5.76 0.51
C ALA A 78 0.21 4.76 0.81
N LEU A 79 -0.32 4.78 2.03
CA LEU A 79 -1.38 3.86 2.47
C LEU A 79 -2.20 4.47 3.62
N MET A 80 -3.35 3.85 3.93
CA MET A 80 -4.30 4.36 4.94
C MET A 80 -4.61 3.36 6.07
N CYS A 81 -3.84 2.27 6.19
CA CYS A 81 -4.13 1.17 7.11
C CYS A 81 -2.90 0.80 7.94
N ASN A 82 -3.00 0.88 9.27
CA ASN A 82 -1.91 0.52 10.19
C ASN A 82 -1.42 -0.93 10.01
N GLY A 83 -2.33 -1.86 9.70
CA GLY A 83 -1.94 -3.25 9.44
C GLY A 83 -1.13 -3.41 8.15
N CYS A 84 -1.44 -2.61 7.11
CA CYS A 84 -0.65 -2.58 5.89
C CYS A 84 0.69 -1.86 6.13
N PHE A 85 0.66 -0.77 6.90
CA PHE A 85 1.85 -0.03 7.31
C PHE A 85 2.86 -0.93 8.02
N GLY A 86 2.45 -1.57 9.12
CA GLY A 86 3.34 -2.44 9.90
C GLY A 86 3.86 -3.62 9.07
N SER A 87 2.99 -4.22 8.26
CA SER A 87 3.40 -5.33 7.39
C SER A 87 4.47 -4.91 6.38
N LEU A 88 4.22 -3.87 5.58
CA LEU A 88 5.16 -3.46 4.52
C LEU A 88 6.41 -2.76 5.08
N LEU A 89 6.29 -2.05 6.20
CA LEU A 89 7.43 -1.43 6.88
C LEU A 89 8.39 -2.46 7.47
N GLU A 90 7.89 -3.56 8.04
CA GLU A 90 8.77 -4.58 8.64
C GLU A 90 9.39 -5.53 7.61
N VAL A 91 8.85 -5.57 6.39
CA VAL A 91 9.38 -6.39 5.29
C VAL A 91 10.58 -5.72 4.61
N ASN A 92 10.68 -4.39 4.63
CA ASN A 92 11.77 -3.60 4.03
C ASN A 92 12.72 -3.04 5.09
#